data_AF-A0A9W4SE01-F1
#
_entry.id   AF-A0A9W4SE01-F1
#
_cell.length_a   1.000
_cell.length_b   1.000
_cell.length_c   1.000
_cell.angle_alpha   90.00
_cell.angle_beta   90.00
_cell.angle_gamma   90.00
#
_symmetry.space_group_name_H-M   'P 1'
#
loop_
_entity.id
_entity.type
_entity.pdbx_description
1 polymer ?
#
loop_
_entity_poly.entity_id
_entity_poly.type
_entity_poly.pdbx_seq_one_letter_code
_entity_poly.pdbx_strand_id
1 'polypeptide(L)'
;MEKRKDFTAMLFQINPDILDDKYESYSSSNDLYNLIGRQAKGSEEIRGQEPKFEKKINQVSVRNNQKRIDSQTVSIQSLRDRIEELEIESLIQNQNIKNLQQDLNKLKANTIKRIINEIKCDVKGHENLKNDLKNLKSSQSTYIGSAPSSSSPLQISSIYQKDRGSIPKLAQQIQQSITSENISLRNLRYLKHQFSNDLLIQYTKSDHFNSLSEKIKRLINLLIYESLSEEFQQKDVKLSQKLNEYIERGVILELPKGYDSYREYSKSMMFKKLNKILKDRIIKLIQIEKKLNTGKN
;
A
#
# COMPACT_ATOMS: atom_id res chain seq x y z
N MET A 1 -0.87 -33.62 -5.61
CA MET A 1 -1.49 -34.95 -5.74
C MET A 1 -2.43 -35.15 -4.56
N GLU A 2 -3.67 -35.49 -4.88
CA GLU A 2 -4.57 -36.32 -4.08
C GLU A 2 -5.04 -35.79 -2.71
N LYS A 3 -6.28 -35.29 -2.68
CA LYS A 3 -7.38 -35.82 -1.86
C LYS A 3 -8.59 -34.89 -1.96
N ARG A 4 -9.65 -35.38 -2.59
CA ARG A 4 -11.07 -35.06 -2.36
C ARG A 4 -11.90 -35.82 -3.40
N LYS A 5 -12.10 -37.10 -3.15
CA LYS A 5 -13.30 -37.82 -3.59
C LYS A 5 -14.09 -38.14 -2.31
N ASP A 6 -15.39 -38.33 -2.50
CA ASP A 6 -16.35 -38.87 -1.53
C ASP A 6 -17.27 -37.82 -0.88
N PHE A 7 -18.27 -37.41 -1.65
CA PHE A 7 -19.54 -36.90 -1.12
C PHE A 7 -20.69 -37.21 -2.11
N THR A 8 -20.81 -38.47 -2.54
CA THR A 8 -21.88 -38.89 -3.49
C THR A 8 -22.40 -40.30 -3.20
N ALA A 9 -22.55 -40.66 -1.92
CA ALA A 9 -23.22 -41.92 -1.57
C ALA A 9 -23.99 -41.77 -0.26
N MET A 10 -25.08 -41.00 -0.30
CA MET A 10 -26.12 -41.07 0.72
C MET A 10 -27.43 -40.65 0.07
N LEU A 11 -28.21 -41.65 -0.34
CA LEU A 11 -29.68 -41.69 -0.42
C LEU A 11 -30.07 -42.74 -1.46
N PHE A 12 -30.41 -43.94 -0.99
CA PHE A 12 -31.52 -44.78 -1.47
C PHE A 12 -31.45 -46.13 -0.75
N GLN A 13 -32.14 -46.23 0.38
CA GLN A 13 -32.58 -47.50 0.97
C GLN A 13 -34.06 -47.33 1.28
N ILE A 14 -34.89 -47.74 0.33
CA ILE A 14 -36.32 -47.98 0.54
C ILE A 14 -36.49 -49.50 0.41
N ASN A 15 -36.94 -50.12 1.49
CA ASN A 15 -37.27 -51.55 1.57
C ASN A 15 -38.37 -51.91 0.56
N PRO A 16 -38.20 -52.95 -0.26
CA PRO A 16 -39.24 -53.46 -1.13
C PRO A 16 -39.74 -54.81 -0.58
N ASP A 17 -40.22 -54.86 0.66
CA ASP A 17 -40.87 -56.06 1.19
C ASP A 17 -42.06 -55.61 2.03
N ILE A 18 -43.25 -55.69 1.44
CA ILE A 18 -44.58 -55.96 2.02
C ILE A 18 -45.56 -55.66 0.89
N LEU A 19 -46.09 -56.73 0.28
CA LEU A 19 -47.52 -56.86 -0.04
C LEU A 19 -47.73 -58.27 -0.63
N ASP A 20 -48.04 -59.18 0.29
CA ASP A 20 -48.65 -60.48 0.01
C ASP A 20 -50.12 -60.27 -0.43
N ASP A 21 -50.47 -61.04 -1.46
CA ASP A 21 -51.72 -61.80 -1.63
C ASP A 21 -53.05 -61.19 -1.18
N LYS A 22 -53.87 -60.84 -2.18
CA LYS A 22 -55.18 -61.46 -2.45
C LYS A 22 -55.83 -60.84 -3.69
N TYR A 23 -55.81 -61.58 -4.79
CA TYR A 23 -56.70 -61.33 -5.94
C TYR A 23 -57.75 -62.45 -5.98
N GLU A 24 -58.94 -62.13 -5.46
CA GLU A 24 -60.15 -62.89 -5.76
C GLU A 24 -60.78 -62.36 -7.05
N SER A 25 -61.07 -63.31 -7.93
CA SER A 25 -61.70 -63.16 -9.23
C SER A 25 -63.15 -62.69 -9.09
N TYR A 26 -63.50 -61.56 -9.70
CA TYR A 26 -64.87 -61.27 -10.10
C TYR A 26 -64.94 -60.81 -11.56
N SER A 27 -65.50 -61.70 -12.37
CA SER A 27 -66.00 -61.47 -13.71
C SER A 27 -67.10 -60.41 -13.72
N SER A 28 -66.83 -59.25 -14.31
CA SER A 28 -67.85 -58.48 -15.04
C SER A 28 -67.16 -57.62 -16.09
N SER A 29 -66.88 -58.25 -17.23
CA SER A 29 -66.00 -57.72 -18.28
C SER A 29 -66.69 -56.73 -19.23
N ASN A 30 -67.92 -56.29 -18.98
CA ASN A 30 -68.62 -55.37 -19.91
C ASN A 30 -68.91 -53.97 -19.36
N ASP A 31 -68.99 -53.81 -18.03
CA ASP A 31 -69.16 -52.47 -17.44
C ASP A 31 -67.82 -51.74 -17.26
N LEU A 32 -66.73 -52.51 -17.11
CA LEU A 32 -65.38 -51.95 -16.97
C LEU A 32 -64.89 -51.29 -18.26
N TYR A 33 -65.14 -51.87 -19.43
CA TYR A 33 -64.72 -51.29 -20.71
C TYR A 33 -65.50 -50.01 -21.05
N ASN A 34 -66.76 -49.91 -20.63
CA ASN A 34 -67.56 -48.70 -20.81
C ASN A 34 -67.16 -47.57 -19.84
N LEU A 35 -66.70 -47.91 -18.63
CA LEU A 35 -66.14 -46.94 -17.68
C LEU A 35 -64.73 -46.47 -18.09
N ILE A 36 -63.87 -47.39 -18.56
CA ILE A 36 -62.54 -47.08 -19.11
C ILE A 36 -62.65 -46.20 -20.36
N GLY A 37 -63.62 -46.46 -21.25
CA GLY A 37 -63.87 -45.62 -22.43
C GLY A 37 -64.34 -44.20 -22.11
N ARG A 38 -65.15 -44.02 -21.05
CA ARG A 38 -65.59 -42.68 -20.58
C ARG A 38 -64.48 -41.93 -19.83
N GLN A 39 -63.62 -42.63 -19.08
CA GLN A 39 -62.43 -42.02 -18.45
C GLN A 39 -61.33 -41.69 -19.47
N ALA A 40 -61.18 -42.46 -20.55
CA ALA A 40 -60.23 -42.17 -21.63
C ALA A 40 -60.60 -40.89 -22.40
N LYS A 41 -61.89 -40.65 -22.67
CA LYS A 41 -62.35 -39.42 -23.33
C LYS A 41 -62.21 -38.16 -22.48
N GLY A 42 -62.40 -38.25 -21.16
CA GLY A 42 -62.16 -37.12 -20.25
C GLY A 42 -60.68 -36.83 -19.98
N SER A 43 -59.79 -37.80 -20.20
CA SER A 43 -58.34 -37.66 -19.93
C SER A 43 -57.53 -37.15 -21.12
N GLU A 44 -58.01 -37.27 -22.36
CA GLU A 44 -57.39 -36.61 -23.52
C GLU A 44 -57.64 -35.09 -23.54
N GLU A 45 -58.76 -34.62 -23.03
CA GLU A 45 -59.07 -33.18 -22.95
C GLU A 45 -58.31 -32.47 -21.82
N ILE A 46 -57.87 -33.22 -20.79
CA ILE A 46 -57.01 -32.72 -19.69
C ILE A 46 -55.51 -32.84 -20.03
N ARG A 47 -55.09 -33.78 -20.90
CA ARG A 47 -53.69 -33.93 -21.35
C ARG A 47 -53.18 -32.80 -22.26
N GLY A 48 -54.07 -31.96 -22.82
CA GLY A 48 -53.68 -30.77 -23.56
C GLY A 48 -53.34 -29.57 -22.68
N GLN A 49 -53.66 -29.62 -21.38
CA GLN A 49 -53.53 -28.50 -20.47
C GLN A 49 -52.92 -28.89 -19.11
N GLU A 50 -51.76 -29.54 -19.08
CA GLU A 50 -50.85 -29.41 -17.93
C GLU A 50 -49.39 -29.72 -18.34
N PRO A 51 -48.35 -29.03 -17.82
CA PRO A 51 -48.34 -27.94 -16.84
C PRO A 51 -47.55 -26.73 -17.36
N LYS A 52 -48.22 -25.74 -17.94
CA LYS A 52 -47.60 -24.41 -18.17
C LYS A 52 -47.18 -23.73 -16.85
N PHE A 53 -47.75 -24.15 -15.72
CA PHE A 53 -47.45 -23.63 -14.39
C PHE A 53 -46.16 -24.20 -13.79
N GLU A 54 -45.85 -25.49 -13.94
CA GLU A 54 -44.60 -26.07 -13.41
C GLU A 54 -43.34 -25.53 -14.12
N LYS A 55 -43.41 -25.27 -15.43
CA LYS A 55 -42.31 -24.61 -16.17
C LYS A 55 -42.01 -23.21 -15.61
N LYS A 56 -43.03 -22.48 -15.16
CA LYS A 56 -42.87 -21.11 -14.64
C LYS A 56 -42.25 -21.09 -13.24
N ILE A 57 -42.62 -22.04 -12.38
CA ILE A 57 -42.07 -22.15 -11.01
C ILE A 57 -40.59 -22.51 -11.06
N ASN A 58 -40.19 -23.43 -11.96
CA ASN A 58 -38.78 -23.77 -12.16
C ASN A 58 -37.96 -22.57 -12.68
N GLN A 59 -38.51 -21.74 -13.56
CA GLN A 59 -37.79 -20.60 -14.11
C GLN A 59 -37.51 -19.49 -13.08
N VAL A 60 -38.44 -19.22 -12.17
CA VAL A 60 -38.25 -18.21 -11.10
C VAL A 60 -37.20 -18.68 -10.09
N SER A 61 -37.23 -19.97 -9.71
CA SER A 61 -36.24 -20.56 -8.79
C SER A 61 -34.82 -20.48 -9.38
N VAL A 62 -34.65 -20.87 -10.65
CA VAL A 62 -33.37 -20.78 -11.36
C VAL A 62 -32.85 -19.33 -11.39
N ARG A 63 -33.72 -18.36 -11.69
CA ARG A 63 -33.32 -16.94 -11.74
C ARG A 63 -32.89 -16.40 -10.38
N ASN A 64 -33.56 -16.80 -9.30
CA ASN A 64 -33.19 -16.40 -7.94
C ASN A 64 -31.86 -17.03 -7.51
N ASN A 65 -31.64 -18.30 -7.83
CA ASN A 65 -30.36 -18.96 -7.56
C ASN A 65 -29.22 -18.32 -8.35
N GLN A 66 -29.43 -17.95 -9.62
CA GLN A 66 -28.43 -17.23 -10.41
C GLN A 66 -28.05 -15.90 -9.76
N LYS A 67 -29.01 -15.09 -9.33
CA LYS A 67 -28.74 -13.83 -8.62
C LYS A 67 -27.92 -14.04 -7.33
N ARG A 68 -28.19 -15.12 -6.60
CA ARG A 68 -27.41 -15.49 -5.40
C ARG A 68 -25.98 -15.87 -5.76
N ILE A 69 -25.79 -16.65 -6.82
CA ILE A 69 -24.48 -17.04 -7.34
C ILE A 69 -23.70 -15.80 -7.79
N ASP A 70 -24.32 -14.89 -8.54
CA ASP A 70 -23.67 -13.67 -9.01
C ASP A 70 -23.24 -12.78 -7.84
N SER A 71 -24.11 -12.62 -6.84
CA SER A 71 -23.81 -11.88 -5.60
C SER A 71 -22.67 -12.51 -4.81
N GLN A 72 -22.68 -13.84 -4.66
CA GLN A 72 -21.60 -14.58 -4.00
C GLN A 72 -20.28 -14.45 -4.76
N THR A 73 -20.32 -14.49 -6.09
CA THR A 73 -19.13 -14.35 -6.95
C THR A 73 -18.47 -12.99 -6.75
N VAL A 74 -19.25 -11.90 -6.70
CA VAL A 74 -18.74 -10.55 -6.41
C VAL A 74 -18.11 -10.48 -5.01
N SER A 75 -18.75 -11.10 -4.01
CA SER A 75 -18.22 -11.14 -2.65
C SER A 75 -16.90 -11.91 -2.57
N ILE A 76 -16.81 -13.07 -3.22
CA ILE A 76 -15.59 -13.88 -3.30
C ILE A 76 -14.46 -13.09 -3.98
N GLN A 77 -14.75 -12.37 -5.07
CA GLN A 77 -13.74 -11.57 -5.75
C GLN A 77 -13.23 -10.43 -4.85
N SER A 78 -14.12 -9.71 -4.18
CA SER A 78 -13.77 -8.67 -3.20
C SER A 78 -12.87 -9.21 -2.08
N LEU A 79 -13.13 -10.43 -1.59
CA LEU A 79 -12.27 -11.06 -0.58
C LEU A 79 -10.91 -11.47 -1.14
N ARG A 80 -10.83 -11.94 -2.39
CA ARG A 80 -9.56 -12.26 -3.05
C ARG A 80 -8.69 -11.03 -3.19
N ASP A 81 -9.27 -9.94 -3.70
CA ASP A 81 -8.56 -8.67 -3.87
C ASP A 81 -8.02 -8.17 -2.51
N ARG A 82 -8.82 -8.31 -1.44
CA ARG A 82 -8.40 -7.91 -0.09
C ARG A 82 -7.26 -8.79 0.47
N ILE A 83 -7.25 -10.08 0.16
CA ILE A 83 -6.16 -10.98 0.57
C ILE A 83 -4.86 -10.57 -0.14
N GLU A 84 -4.91 -10.31 -1.44
CA GLU A 84 -3.75 -9.87 -2.22
C GLU A 84 -3.18 -8.54 -1.68
N GLU A 85 -4.04 -7.57 -1.36
CA GLU A 85 -3.62 -6.32 -0.70
C GLU A 85 -2.88 -6.59 0.62
N LEU A 86 -3.41 -7.47 1.47
CA LEU A 86 -2.81 -7.79 2.76
C LEU A 86 -1.47 -8.53 2.61
N GLU A 87 -1.33 -9.38 1.61
CA GLU A 87 -0.06 -10.06 1.28
C GLU A 87 1.01 -9.04 0.85
N ILE A 88 0.65 -8.07 0.01
CA ILE A 88 1.55 -7.00 -0.41
C ILE A 88 1.94 -6.12 0.78
N GLU A 89 0.98 -5.70 1.62
CA GLU A 89 1.24 -4.93 2.83
C GLU A 89 2.18 -5.68 3.78
N SER A 90 1.96 -6.98 3.98
CA SER A 90 2.82 -7.83 4.81
C SER A 90 4.26 -7.90 4.26
N LEU A 91 4.41 -8.07 2.94
CA LEU A 91 5.72 -8.11 2.29
C LEU A 91 6.50 -6.79 2.48
N ILE A 92 5.81 -5.65 2.35
CA ILE A 92 6.39 -4.32 2.59
C ILE A 92 6.81 -4.18 4.06
N GLN A 93 5.97 -4.59 5.02
CA GLN A 93 6.29 -4.52 6.44
C GLN A 93 7.51 -5.39 6.79
N ASN A 94 7.59 -6.61 6.25
CA ASN A 94 8.73 -7.50 6.46
C ASN A 94 10.03 -6.91 5.91
N GLN A 95 9.98 -6.29 4.73
CA GLN A 95 11.14 -5.60 4.17
C GLN A 95 11.57 -4.41 5.04
N ASN A 96 10.62 -3.65 5.59
CA ASN A 96 10.91 -2.55 6.51
C ASN A 96 11.56 -3.02 7.80
N ILE A 97 11.07 -4.11 8.41
CA ILE A 97 11.66 -4.71 9.61
C ILE A 97 13.11 -5.15 9.32
N LYS A 98 13.35 -5.83 8.19
CA LYS A 98 14.69 -6.26 7.79
C LYS A 98 15.65 -5.08 7.63
N ASN A 99 15.17 -3.99 7.02
CA ASN A 99 15.97 -2.77 6.87
C ASN A 99 16.31 -2.18 8.26
N LEU A 100 15.33 -2.04 9.16
CA LEU A 100 15.55 -1.52 10.51
C LEU A 100 16.55 -2.37 11.32
N GLN A 101 16.47 -3.70 11.21
CA GLN A 101 17.43 -4.60 11.85
C GLN A 101 18.85 -4.37 11.32
N GLN A 102 19.01 -4.19 10.01
CA GLN A 102 20.30 -3.91 9.40
C GLN A 102 20.88 -2.56 9.90
N ASP A 103 20.05 -1.54 10.04
CA ASP A 103 20.50 -0.23 10.53
C ASP A 103 20.89 -0.27 12.00
N LEU A 104 20.13 -1.00 12.81
CA LEU A 104 20.44 -1.20 14.22
C LEU A 104 21.79 -1.94 14.39
N ASN A 105 22.08 -2.92 13.53
CA ASN A 105 23.36 -3.61 13.52
C ASN A 105 24.52 -2.69 13.07
N LYS A 106 24.32 -1.86 12.05
CA LYS A 106 25.31 -0.84 11.64
C LYS A 106 25.60 0.16 12.75
N LEU A 107 24.56 0.64 13.43
CA LEU A 107 24.71 1.57 14.55
C LEU A 107 25.51 0.93 15.69
N LYS A 108 25.19 -0.30 16.08
CA LYS A 108 25.95 -1.07 17.08
C LYS A 108 27.42 -1.19 16.70
N ALA A 109 27.72 -1.55 15.45
CA ALA A 109 29.09 -1.68 14.97
C ALA A 109 29.85 -0.34 15.04
N ASN A 110 29.21 0.77 14.68
CA ASN A 110 29.82 2.10 14.75
C ASN A 110 30.07 2.55 16.20
N THR A 111 29.12 2.29 17.11
CA THR A 111 29.28 2.58 18.54
C THR A 111 30.45 1.80 19.13
N ILE A 112 30.55 0.50 18.83
CA ILE A 112 31.68 -0.34 19.28
C ILE A 112 33.00 0.22 18.74
N LYS A 113 33.08 0.59 17.46
CA LYS A 113 34.29 1.20 16.88
C LYS A 113 34.69 2.50 17.57
N ARG A 114 33.72 3.36 17.91
CA ARG A 114 33.98 4.62 18.64
C ARG A 114 34.56 4.33 20.02
N ILE A 115 33.94 3.43 20.79
CA ILE A 115 34.42 3.04 22.13
C ILE A 115 35.84 2.47 22.06
N ILE A 116 36.13 1.60 21.09
CA ILE A 116 37.48 1.04 20.90
C ILE A 116 38.51 2.15 20.63
N ASN A 117 38.16 3.13 19.80
CA ASN A 117 39.05 4.24 19.48
C ASN A 117 39.29 5.15 20.70
N GLU A 118 38.26 5.42 21.50
CA GLU A 118 38.38 6.19 22.75
C GLU A 118 39.34 5.48 23.73
N ILE A 119 39.13 4.19 23.99
CA ILE A 119 40.02 3.39 24.85
C ILE A 119 41.46 3.39 24.33
N LYS A 120 41.66 3.31 23.01
CA LYS A 120 43.00 3.29 22.40
C LYS A 120 43.75 4.62 22.58
N CYS A 121 43.05 5.75 22.59
CA CYS A 121 43.65 7.07 22.85
C CYS A 121 44.12 7.18 24.31
N ASP A 122 43.31 6.70 25.27
CA ASP A 122 43.63 6.77 26.70
C ASP A 122 44.84 5.90 27.07
N VAL A 123 44.96 4.71 26.48
CA VAL A 123 46.12 3.82 26.70
C VAL A 123 47.42 4.46 26.18
N LYS A 124 47.40 5.14 25.02
CA LYS A 124 48.58 5.87 24.51
C LYS A 124 48.94 7.07 25.38
N GLY A 125 47.95 7.79 25.92
CA GLY A 125 48.18 8.88 26.87
C GLY A 125 48.88 8.40 28.14
N HIS A 126 48.52 7.21 28.64
CA HIS A 126 49.14 6.61 29.82
C HIS A 126 50.59 6.15 29.62
N GLU A 127 51.00 5.75 28.40
CA GLU A 127 52.41 5.44 28.11
C GLU A 127 53.29 6.70 28.05
N ASN A 128 52.77 7.80 27.51
CA ASN A 128 53.48 9.08 27.49
C ASN A 128 53.61 9.68 28.90
N LEU A 129 52.57 9.61 29.73
CA LEU A 129 52.64 10.04 31.14
C LEU A 129 53.65 9.23 31.96
N LYS A 130 53.86 7.95 31.64
CA LYS A 130 54.90 7.11 32.28
C LYS A 130 56.32 7.56 31.92
N ASN A 131 56.51 8.11 30.74
CA ASN A 131 57.79 8.66 30.28
C ASN A 131 58.02 10.09 30.79
N ASP A 132 56.96 10.91 30.87
CA ASP A 132 57.04 12.27 31.41
C ASP A 132 57.26 12.26 32.94
N LEU A 133 56.69 11.29 33.66
CA LEU A 133 56.96 11.10 35.10
C LEU A 133 58.40 10.66 35.41
N LYS A 134 59.10 10.05 34.43
CA LYS A 134 60.55 9.78 34.54
C LYS A 134 61.39 11.03 34.32
N ASN A 135 60.93 11.98 33.52
CA ASN A 135 61.64 13.23 33.22
C ASN A 135 61.36 14.35 34.24
N LEU A 136 60.20 14.34 34.92
CA LEU A 136 59.85 15.34 35.94
C LEU A 136 60.65 15.24 37.25
N LYS A 137 61.39 14.15 37.49
CA LYS A 137 62.28 14.04 38.67
C LYS A 137 63.60 14.79 38.53
N SER A 138 63.90 15.37 37.36
CA SER A 138 65.21 15.99 37.08
C SER A 138 65.19 17.50 36.95
N SER A 139 64.06 18.19 37.18
CA SER A 139 64.01 19.64 37.04
C SER A 139 63.04 20.31 38.01
N GLN A 140 63.50 20.50 39.25
CA GLN A 140 63.04 21.61 40.09
C GLN A 140 64.08 22.72 40.00
N SER A 141 63.80 23.77 39.21
CA SER A 141 64.46 25.06 39.37
C SER A 141 63.62 26.17 38.73
N THR A 142 63.01 26.97 39.61
CA THR A 142 62.87 28.44 39.58
C THR A 142 62.14 29.18 38.44
N TYR A 143 61.31 30.14 38.90
CA TYR A 143 60.83 31.40 38.29
C TYR A 143 59.45 31.48 37.58
N ILE A 144 58.51 32.11 38.32
CA ILE A 144 57.65 33.29 38.05
C ILE A 144 57.22 33.62 36.60
N GLY A 145 55.90 33.85 36.41
CA GLY A 145 55.43 35.06 35.72
C GLY A 145 54.42 34.91 34.57
N SER A 146 53.21 35.46 34.82
CA SER A 146 52.35 36.22 33.89
C SER A 146 51.60 35.53 32.73
N ALA A 147 50.27 35.76 32.74
CA ALA A 147 49.33 35.55 31.64
C ALA A 147 49.63 36.48 30.43
N PRO A 148 49.13 36.20 29.20
CA PRO A 148 47.76 36.62 28.87
C PRO A 148 47.01 35.82 27.77
N SER A 149 45.67 36.00 27.79
CA SER A 149 44.74 36.22 26.68
C SER A 149 44.52 35.22 25.51
N SER A 150 43.21 35.00 25.30
CA SER A 150 42.47 34.92 24.03
C SER A 150 42.61 33.69 23.14
N SER A 151 41.56 32.85 23.14
CA SER A 151 41.17 32.06 21.98
C SER A 151 39.65 32.06 21.85
N SER A 152 39.20 32.57 20.70
CA SER A 152 37.82 32.82 20.29
C SER A 152 36.89 31.61 20.36
N PRO A 153 35.58 31.78 20.62
CA PRO A 153 34.60 30.71 20.48
C PRO A 153 34.31 30.46 19.00
N LEU A 154 34.43 29.20 18.57
CA LEU A 154 33.95 28.73 17.28
C LEU A 154 32.44 29.00 17.17
N GLN A 155 32.06 29.96 16.31
CA GLN A 155 30.68 30.22 15.95
C GLN A 155 30.12 29.05 15.11
N ILE A 156 29.48 28.11 15.78
CA ILE A 156 28.57 27.13 15.17
C ILE A 156 27.22 27.84 15.00
N SER A 157 27.07 28.65 13.96
CA SER A 157 25.78 29.28 13.65
C SER A 157 25.58 29.44 12.14
N SER A 158 24.84 28.50 11.53
CA SER A 158 23.85 28.76 10.45
C SER A 158 23.33 27.46 9.77
N ILE A 159 22.96 26.42 10.51
CA ILE A 159 22.59 25.12 9.89
C ILE A 159 21.20 25.11 9.21
N TYR A 160 20.35 26.13 9.36
CA TYR A 160 18.99 26.09 8.78
C TYR A 160 18.54 27.40 8.17
N GLN A 161 19.32 27.97 7.24
CA GLN A 161 18.73 28.83 6.23
C GLN A 161 18.39 27.97 5.01
N LYS A 162 17.10 27.90 4.68
CA LYS A 162 16.58 27.20 3.50
C LYS A 162 17.04 27.96 2.26
N ASP A 163 18.29 27.71 1.88
CA ASP A 163 18.94 28.32 0.74
C ASP A 163 18.15 27.99 -0.53
N ARG A 164 17.89 28.99 -1.37
CA ARG A 164 17.28 28.78 -2.70
C ARG A 164 18.37 28.27 -3.63
N GLY A 165 18.91 27.09 -3.32
CA GLY A 165 20.03 26.50 -4.04
C GLY A 165 19.79 26.44 -5.54
N SER A 166 20.87 26.50 -6.33
CA SER A 166 20.80 26.33 -7.77
C SER A 166 20.82 24.84 -8.15
N ILE A 167 20.31 24.50 -9.34
CA ILE A 167 20.37 23.14 -9.91
C ILE A 167 21.79 22.55 -9.88
N PRO A 168 22.86 23.30 -10.25
CA PRO A 168 24.24 22.80 -10.13
C PRO A 168 24.64 22.43 -8.70
N LYS A 169 24.23 23.21 -7.69
CA LYS A 169 24.53 22.92 -6.27
C LYS A 169 23.84 21.64 -5.81
N LEU A 170 22.58 21.45 -6.20
CA LEU A 170 21.84 20.21 -5.93
C LEU A 170 22.49 19.01 -6.63
N ALA A 171 22.87 19.16 -7.90
CA ALA A 171 23.57 18.13 -8.66
C ALA A 171 24.88 17.72 -7.97
N GLN A 172 25.68 18.69 -7.52
CA GLN A 172 26.92 18.44 -6.79
C GLN A 172 26.68 17.66 -5.49
N GLN A 173 25.67 18.03 -4.70
CA GLN A 173 25.34 17.32 -3.46
C GLN A 173 24.84 15.89 -3.70
N ILE A 174 24.06 15.68 -4.76
CA ILE A 174 23.64 14.35 -5.19
C ILE A 174 24.86 13.53 -5.60
N GLN A 175 25.79 14.09 -6.38
CA GLN A 175 27.02 13.41 -6.80
C GLN A 175 27.89 12.99 -5.60
N GLN A 176 28.02 13.85 -4.59
CA GLN A 176 28.71 13.53 -3.34
C GLN A 176 28.01 12.40 -2.54
N SER A 177 26.68 12.36 -2.57
CA SER A 177 25.93 11.24 -1.98
C SER A 177 26.16 9.94 -2.75
N ILE A 178 26.37 10.04 -4.08
CA ILE A 178 26.53 8.90 -4.97
C ILE A 178 27.85 8.16 -4.78
N THR A 179 28.91 8.85 -4.36
CA THR A 179 30.21 8.22 -4.11
C THR A 179 30.19 7.14 -3.02
N SER A 180 29.08 6.97 -2.30
CA SER A 180 28.87 5.83 -1.41
C SER A 180 28.29 4.63 -2.18
N GLU A 181 28.93 3.45 -2.12
CA GLU A 181 28.48 2.23 -2.83
C GLU A 181 27.06 1.77 -2.47
N ASN A 182 26.48 2.29 -1.38
CA ASN A 182 25.19 1.86 -0.84
C ASN A 182 24.23 3.05 -0.62
N ILE A 183 23.96 3.80 -1.68
CA ILE A 183 22.93 4.85 -1.65
C ILE A 183 21.56 4.23 -1.38
N SER A 184 20.91 4.73 -0.33
CA SER A 184 19.53 4.45 0.03
C SER A 184 18.71 5.74 0.09
N LEU A 185 17.39 5.63 0.11
CA LEU A 185 16.49 6.78 0.28
C LEU A 185 16.84 7.61 1.53
N ARG A 186 17.27 6.94 2.61
CA ARG A 186 17.67 7.60 3.85
C ARG A 186 18.85 8.54 3.67
N ASN A 187 19.82 8.15 2.83
CA ASN A 187 20.96 8.98 2.52
C ASN A 187 20.55 10.25 1.77
N LEU A 188 19.42 10.23 1.05
CA LEU A 188 18.93 11.37 0.28
C LEU A 188 17.90 12.22 1.04
N ARG A 189 17.41 11.76 2.21
CA ARG A 189 16.37 12.49 2.97
C ARG A 189 16.79 13.91 3.37
N TYR A 190 18.07 14.17 3.57
CA TYR A 190 18.55 15.52 3.88
C TYR A 190 18.25 16.53 2.75
N LEU A 191 18.18 16.06 1.49
CA LEU A 191 17.87 16.92 0.33
C LEU A 191 16.49 17.58 0.46
N LYS A 192 15.51 16.88 1.04
CA LYS A 192 14.18 17.42 1.30
C LYS A 192 14.19 18.60 2.29
N HIS A 193 15.12 18.59 3.24
CA HIS A 193 15.25 19.65 4.23
C HIS A 193 16.06 20.83 3.68
N GLN A 194 17.03 20.57 2.81
CA GLN A 194 17.90 21.59 2.24
C GLN A 194 17.29 22.31 1.03
N PHE A 195 16.49 21.62 0.22
CA PHE A 195 15.97 22.16 -1.04
C PHE A 195 14.45 22.22 -1.04
N SER A 196 13.88 23.11 -1.86
CA SER A 196 12.45 23.15 -2.11
C SER A 196 12.04 21.98 -3.01
N ASN A 197 10.78 21.52 -2.86
CA ASN A 197 10.18 20.55 -3.78
C ASN A 197 10.28 21.04 -5.24
N ASP A 198 10.07 22.34 -5.46
CA ASP A 198 10.20 23.00 -6.77
C ASP A 198 11.57 22.74 -7.40
N LEU A 199 12.65 22.97 -6.65
CA LEU A 199 14.00 22.75 -7.16
C LEU A 199 14.28 21.27 -7.41
N LEU A 200 13.81 20.37 -6.53
CA LEU A 200 13.95 18.93 -6.73
C LEU A 200 13.20 18.46 -7.98
N ILE A 201 12.01 19.00 -8.24
CA ILE A 201 11.22 18.70 -9.44
C ILE A 201 11.92 19.24 -10.68
N GLN A 202 12.39 20.49 -10.67
CA GLN A 202 13.15 21.06 -11.78
C GLN A 202 14.42 20.26 -12.07
N TYR A 203 15.09 19.74 -11.03
CA TYR A 203 16.24 18.87 -11.19
C TYR A 203 15.90 17.60 -11.96
N THR A 204 14.74 16.98 -11.73
CA THR A 204 14.31 15.80 -12.51
C THR A 204 14.14 16.06 -14.00
N LYS A 205 14.06 17.32 -14.42
CA LYS A 205 13.96 17.75 -15.83
C LYS A 205 15.32 18.12 -16.44
N SER A 206 16.41 18.01 -15.69
CA SER A 206 17.76 18.41 -16.12
C SER A 206 18.57 17.25 -16.71
N ASP A 207 19.56 17.57 -17.54
CA ASP A 207 20.50 16.58 -18.10
C ASP A 207 21.31 15.86 -17.02
N HIS A 208 21.60 16.55 -15.91
CA HIS A 208 22.30 15.98 -14.77
C HIS A 208 21.50 14.80 -14.19
N PHE A 209 20.19 14.93 -14.06
CA PHE A 209 19.33 13.83 -13.61
C PHE A 209 19.27 12.71 -14.64
N ASN A 210 19.19 13.03 -15.93
CA ASN A 210 19.15 12.03 -17.01
C ASN A 210 20.43 11.18 -17.05
N SER A 211 21.57 11.75 -16.66
CA SER A 211 22.86 11.05 -16.56
C SER A 211 22.99 10.10 -15.37
N LEU A 212 22.08 10.16 -14.38
CA LEU A 212 22.12 9.30 -13.20
C LEU A 212 21.74 7.85 -13.52
N SER A 213 22.18 6.92 -12.66
CA SER A 213 21.67 5.54 -12.73
C SER A 213 20.18 5.46 -12.38
N GLU A 214 19.47 4.51 -12.98
CA GLU A 214 18.02 4.30 -12.75
C GLU A 214 17.68 4.09 -11.28
N LYS A 215 18.56 3.44 -10.52
CA LYS A 215 18.41 3.28 -9.07
C LYS A 215 18.33 4.64 -8.38
N ILE A 216 19.23 5.57 -8.69
CA ILE A 216 19.25 6.89 -8.06
C ILE A 216 18.07 7.74 -8.53
N LYS A 217 17.74 7.71 -9.83
CA LYS A 217 16.54 8.38 -10.38
C LYS A 217 15.29 7.96 -9.62
N ARG A 218 15.10 6.64 -9.42
CA ARG A 218 13.99 6.08 -8.63
C ARG A 218 13.98 6.59 -7.19
N LEU A 219 15.13 6.65 -6.52
CA LEU A 219 15.21 7.16 -5.15
C LEU A 219 14.87 8.65 -5.03
N ILE A 220 15.32 9.47 -5.97
CA ILE A 220 14.99 10.91 -6.01
C ILE A 220 13.50 11.11 -6.29
N ASN A 221 12.93 10.39 -7.27
CA ASN A 221 11.50 10.44 -7.55
C ASN A 221 10.67 10.01 -6.34
N LEU A 222 11.11 8.97 -5.62
CA LEU A 222 10.46 8.53 -4.38
C LEU A 222 10.53 9.59 -3.28
N LEU A 223 11.67 10.28 -3.14
CA LEU A 223 11.82 11.37 -2.18
C LEU A 223 10.86 12.54 -2.47
N ILE A 224 10.72 12.90 -3.75
CA ILE A 224 9.75 13.92 -4.20
C ILE A 224 8.33 13.46 -3.88
N TYR A 225 7.99 12.20 -4.21
CA TYR A 225 6.69 11.62 -3.91
C TYR A 225 6.37 11.64 -2.40
N GLU A 226 7.30 11.23 -1.53
CA GLU A 226 7.13 11.31 -0.06
C GLU A 226 6.84 12.75 0.37
N SER A 227 7.60 13.71 -0.16
CA SER A 227 7.49 15.12 0.20
C SER A 227 6.15 15.74 -0.22
N LEU A 228 5.71 15.48 -1.45
CA LEU A 228 4.41 15.94 -1.96
C LEU A 228 3.24 15.24 -1.27
N SER A 229 3.39 13.94 -0.95
CA SER A 229 2.36 13.18 -0.24
C SER A 229 2.13 13.70 1.18
N GLU A 230 3.21 14.01 1.91
CA GLU A 230 3.11 14.58 3.25
C GLU A 230 2.40 15.94 3.23
N GLU A 231 2.75 16.81 2.28
CA GLU A 231 2.10 18.10 2.09
C GLU A 231 0.60 17.96 1.83
N PHE A 232 0.21 17.01 0.99
CA PHE A 232 -1.19 16.72 0.70
C PHE A 232 -1.95 16.13 1.91
N GLN A 233 -1.25 15.45 2.82
CA GLN A 233 -1.85 14.87 4.01
C GLN A 233 -2.12 15.88 5.13
N GLN A 234 -1.53 17.07 5.08
CA GLN A 234 -1.76 18.13 6.07
C GLN A 234 -3.24 18.53 6.15
N LYS A 235 -3.65 19.07 7.31
CA LYS A 235 -5.03 19.52 7.55
C LYS A 235 -5.33 20.79 6.75
N ASP A 236 -4.41 21.74 6.78
CA ASP A 236 -4.46 22.98 6.00
C ASP A 236 -3.59 22.81 4.75
N VAL A 237 -4.15 22.12 3.75
CA VAL A 237 -3.43 21.82 2.51
C VAL A 237 -3.04 23.12 1.81
N LYS A 238 -1.74 23.44 1.83
CA LYS A 238 -1.10 24.44 1.00
C LYS A 238 -0.18 23.69 0.05
N LEU A 239 -0.50 23.69 -1.24
CA LEU A 239 0.29 22.98 -2.24
C LEU A 239 1.49 23.84 -2.67
N SER A 240 2.68 23.27 -2.61
CA SER A 240 3.92 23.89 -3.05
C SER A 240 4.07 23.87 -4.56
N GLN A 241 3.26 23.06 -5.26
CA GLN A 241 3.31 22.85 -6.70
C GLN A 241 1.93 22.97 -7.34
N LYS A 242 1.90 23.01 -8.68
CA LYS A 242 0.65 22.95 -9.45
C LYS A 242 0.03 21.55 -9.33
N LEU A 243 -1.29 21.47 -9.38
CA LEU A 243 -2.04 20.22 -9.21
C LEU A 243 -1.58 19.11 -10.19
N ASN A 244 -1.28 19.47 -11.44
CA ASN A 244 -0.80 18.53 -12.46
C ASN A 244 0.45 17.76 -12.02
N GLU A 245 1.38 18.40 -11.32
CA GLU A 245 2.61 17.71 -10.88
C GLU A 245 2.28 16.61 -9.84
N TYR A 246 1.31 16.84 -8.95
CA TYR A 246 0.88 15.80 -8.02
C TYR A 246 0.16 14.63 -8.73
N ILE A 247 -0.53 14.90 -9.84
CA ILE A 247 -1.19 13.88 -10.66
C ILE A 247 -0.15 13.06 -11.42
N GLU A 248 0.78 13.73 -12.13
CA GLU A 248 1.87 13.08 -12.87
C GLU A 248 2.74 12.20 -11.98
N ARG A 249 2.92 12.60 -10.71
CA ARG A 249 3.68 11.85 -9.70
C ARG A 249 2.87 10.77 -8.99
N GLY A 250 1.58 10.62 -9.29
CA GLY A 250 0.69 9.63 -8.67
C GLY A 250 0.33 9.90 -7.20
N VAL A 251 0.57 11.11 -6.69
CA VAL A 251 0.16 11.52 -5.33
C VAL A 251 -1.37 11.69 -5.28
N ILE A 252 -1.91 12.28 -6.34
CA ILE A 252 -3.32 12.55 -6.55
C ILE A 252 -3.81 11.69 -7.72
N LEU A 253 -5.02 11.16 -7.61
CA LEU A 253 -5.64 10.42 -8.70
C LEU A 253 -5.99 11.36 -9.85
N GLU A 254 -5.64 10.95 -11.07
CA GLU A 254 -6.16 11.60 -12.27
C GLU A 254 -7.69 11.49 -12.29
N LEU A 255 -8.35 12.56 -12.74
CA LEU A 255 -9.79 12.59 -12.85
C LEU A 255 -10.22 11.63 -13.97
N PRO A 256 -11.12 10.66 -13.71
CA PRO A 256 -11.54 9.72 -14.76
C PRO A 256 -12.21 10.44 -15.92
N LYS A 257 -12.03 9.90 -17.13
CA LYS A 257 -12.66 10.44 -18.35
C LYS A 257 -14.18 10.54 -18.18
N GLY A 258 -14.74 11.68 -18.57
CA GLY A 258 -16.19 11.95 -18.48
C GLY A 258 -16.63 12.66 -17.19
N TYR A 259 -15.70 13.15 -16.37
CA TYR A 259 -15.99 14.04 -15.25
C TYR A 259 -15.20 15.34 -15.43
N ASP A 260 -15.83 16.48 -15.09
CA ASP A 260 -15.20 17.80 -15.22
C ASP A 260 -14.60 18.30 -13.90
N SER A 261 -14.96 17.68 -12.77
CA SER A 261 -14.44 18.03 -11.44
C SER A 261 -14.42 16.85 -10.47
N TYR A 262 -13.58 16.91 -9.43
CA TYR A 262 -13.60 15.92 -8.36
C TYR A 262 -14.93 15.94 -7.59
N ARG A 263 -15.59 17.11 -7.53
CA ARG A 263 -16.93 17.26 -6.93
C ARG A 263 -17.97 16.44 -7.68
N GLU A 264 -17.95 16.46 -9.01
CA GLU A 264 -18.83 15.64 -9.83
C GLU A 264 -18.50 14.15 -9.66
N TYR A 265 -17.22 13.81 -9.75
CA TYR A 265 -16.74 12.43 -9.59
C TYR A 265 -17.16 11.79 -8.26
N SER A 266 -17.15 12.54 -7.15
CA SER A 266 -17.57 12.03 -5.84
C SER A 266 -19.02 11.54 -5.75
N LYS A 267 -19.88 11.96 -6.68
CA LYS A 267 -21.28 11.51 -6.74
C LYS A 267 -21.44 10.18 -7.49
N SER A 268 -20.39 9.74 -8.19
CA SER A 268 -20.43 8.55 -9.05
C SER A 268 -20.47 7.23 -8.27
N MET A 269 -20.95 6.17 -8.91
CA MET A 269 -20.82 4.80 -8.36
C MET A 269 -19.37 4.33 -8.29
N MET A 270 -18.49 4.83 -9.17
CA MET A 270 -17.07 4.52 -9.13
C MET A 270 -16.42 5.02 -7.84
N PHE A 271 -16.73 6.25 -7.43
CA PHE A 271 -16.27 6.80 -6.15
C PHE A 271 -16.70 5.93 -4.97
N LYS A 272 -17.94 5.42 -4.96
CA LYS A 272 -18.44 4.54 -3.88
C LYS A 272 -17.65 3.23 -3.76
N LYS A 273 -17.07 2.74 -4.86
CA LYS A 273 -16.22 1.53 -4.89
C LYS A 273 -14.78 1.78 -4.44
N LEU A 274 -14.33 3.03 -4.34
CA LEU A 274 -12.98 3.34 -3.89
C LEU A 274 -12.75 2.94 -2.42
N ASN A 275 -11.51 2.61 -2.10
CA ASN A 275 -11.09 2.41 -0.72
C ASN A 275 -11.15 3.74 0.08
N LYS A 276 -11.13 3.62 1.41
CA LYS A 276 -11.27 4.78 2.31
C LYS A 276 -10.19 5.84 2.07
N ILE A 277 -8.95 5.42 1.87
CA ILE A 277 -7.81 6.33 1.69
C ILE A 277 -8.01 7.18 0.42
N LEU A 278 -8.39 6.57 -0.70
CA LEU A 278 -8.64 7.28 -1.96
C LEU A 278 -9.86 8.20 -1.86
N LYS A 279 -10.92 7.78 -1.17
CA LYS A 279 -12.09 8.62 -0.89
C LYS A 279 -11.70 9.87 -0.10
N ASP A 280 -10.92 9.70 0.97
CA ASP A 280 -10.45 10.81 1.81
C ASP A 280 -9.60 11.79 1.00
N ARG A 281 -8.73 11.28 0.11
CA ARG A 281 -7.95 12.13 -0.81
C ARG A 281 -8.84 12.93 -1.74
N ILE A 282 -9.84 12.31 -2.37
CA ILE A 282 -10.76 13.02 -3.28
C ILE A 282 -11.61 14.06 -2.53
N ILE A 283 -12.08 13.75 -1.32
CA ILE A 283 -12.80 14.71 -0.49
C ILE A 283 -11.94 15.94 -0.20
N LYS A 284 -10.64 15.74 0.08
CA LYS A 284 -9.68 16.85 0.22
C LYS A 284 -9.51 17.64 -1.08
N LEU A 285 -9.43 17.00 -2.24
CA LEU A 285 -9.36 17.71 -3.53
C LEU A 285 -10.55 18.62 -3.74
N ILE A 286 -11.76 18.16 -3.42
CA ILE A 286 -12.98 18.95 -3.51
C ILE A 286 -12.91 20.19 -2.61
N GLN A 287 -12.29 20.08 -1.44
CA GLN A 287 -12.08 21.23 -0.55
C GLN A 287 -11.07 22.23 -1.16
N ILE A 288 -10.01 21.75 -1.79
CA ILE A 288 -9.01 22.58 -2.48
C ILE A 288 -9.64 23.29 -3.68
N GLU A 289 -10.41 22.59 -4.52
CA GLU A 289 -11.16 23.16 -5.65
C GLU A 289 -12.07 24.31 -5.20
N LYS A 290 -12.83 24.11 -4.11
CA LYS A 290 -13.68 25.15 -3.53
C LYS A 290 -12.89 26.40 -3.15
N LYS A 291 -11.76 26.24 -2.44
CA LYS A 291 -10.90 27.35 -2.01
C LYS A 291 -10.34 28.13 -3.22
N LEU A 292 -9.92 27.42 -4.27
CA LEU A 292 -9.39 28.03 -5.48
C LEU A 292 -10.44 28.82 -6.27
N ASN A 293 -11.70 28.37 -6.24
CA ASN A 293 -12.80 29.09 -6.91
C ASN A 293 -13.28 30.29 -6.11
N THR A 294 -13.27 30.24 -4.76
CA THR A 294 -13.66 31.38 -3.92
C THR A 294 -12.66 32.53 -3.94
N GLY A 295 -11.38 32.28 -4.23
CA GLY A 295 -10.35 33.33 -4.31
C GLY A 295 -10.29 34.06 -5.67
N LYS A 296 -11.19 33.75 -6.60
CA LYS A 296 -11.27 34.38 -7.94
C LYS A 296 -12.41 35.39 -8.08
N ASN A 297 -13.22 35.58 -7.04
CA ASN A 297 -14.27 36.60 -6.95
C ASN A 297 -13.79 37.77 -6.10
#